data_AF-A0A662IAY4-F1
#
_entry.id   AF-A0A662IAY4-F1
#
_cell.length_a   1.000
_cell.length_b   1.000
_cell.length_c   1.000
_cell.angle_alpha   90.00
_cell.angle_beta   90.00
_cell.angle_gamma   90.00
#
_symmetry.space_group_name_H-M   'P 1'
#
loop_
_entity.id
_entity.type
_entity.pdbx_description
1 polymer ?
#
loop_
_entity_poly.entity_id
_entity_poly.type
_entity_poly.pdbx_seq_one_letter_code
_entity_poly.pdbx_strand_id
1 'polypeptide(L)'
;MSSWSLMDKCCSRCSHSPESPCPDYVLCRLEGPLCHDDPRCREKRRRRAEELMYGRGGLRINVGMGSCGMAAGAREVFEAFRREVDRRGLEADVVPVGCMGLCFLEPLVELVSREYPRALYSKVTPERVPEILDQYLSGDVSSAYALRERTGRVRGEESVPLLSELDVWKKQVRWVSRNCGVINPESIEEYVLHGGYRGLHRALRMRPEEVIEEVKRAGLRGRGGAGFPTWLKWKICREQESDVKYFVCNGDEGDPGAFMNRMLAEADPHRILEGMIIGAYAVGARKGYIFVRAEKPLMAERLEKAVEDARKYGLLGEDILG
;
A
#
# COMPACT_ATOMS: atom_id res chain seq x y z
N MET A 1 -23.99 4.28 3.89
CA MET A 1 -22.78 3.48 4.20
C MET A 1 -22.08 4.11 5.39
N SER A 2 -21.57 3.32 6.33
CA SER A 2 -20.86 3.84 7.50
C SER A 2 -19.66 4.67 7.06
N SER A 3 -19.67 5.97 7.31
CA SER A 3 -18.61 6.94 6.99
C SER A 3 -17.34 6.77 7.85
N TRP A 4 -17.27 5.70 8.64
CA TRP A 4 -16.23 5.46 9.62
C TRP A 4 -15.02 4.77 8.98
N SER A 5 -13.86 5.38 9.13
CA SER A 5 -12.55 4.84 8.76
C SER A 5 -11.94 4.04 9.92
N LEU A 6 -11.12 3.03 9.60
CA LEU A 6 -10.28 2.31 10.57
C LEU A 6 -9.34 3.25 11.36
N MET A 7 -8.99 4.38 10.75
CA MET A 7 -8.16 5.40 11.38
C MET A 7 -8.92 6.22 12.43
N ASP A 8 -10.23 6.39 12.27
CA ASP A 8 -11.06 7.16 13.19
C ASP A 8 -11.12 6.54 14.60
N LYS A 9 -11.60 7.33 15.56
CA LYS A 9 -11.93 6.83 16.91
C LYS A 9 -12.95 5.70 16.79
N CYS A 10 -12.69 4.55 17.43
CA CYS A 10 -13.63 3.43 17.43
C CYS A 10 -14.89 3.74 18.26
N CYS A 11 -14.73 4.50 19.35
CA CYS A 11 -15.79 5.00 20.24
C CYS A 11 -15.30 6.24 21.02
N SER A 12 -16.15 6.80 21.88
CA SER A 12 -15.85 7.98 22.72
C SER A 12 -14.72 7.75 23.75
N ARG A 13 -14.40 6.49 24.09
CA ARG A 13 -13.29 6.15 25.01
C ARG A 13 -11.91 6.25 24.35
N CYS A 14 -11.84 6.35 23.02
CA CYS A 14 -10.57 6.54 22.33
C CYS A 14 -10.12 8.00 22.46
N SER A 15 -9.01 8.22 23.16
CA SER A 15 -8.46 9.56 23.42
C SER A 15 -7.71 10.15 22.21
N HIS A 16 -7.18 9.30 21.32
CA HIS A 16 -6.33 9.75 20.21
C HIS A 16 -6.97 10.87 19.38
N SER A 17 -6.21 11.94 19.17
CA SER A 17 -6.49 12.99 18.18
C SER A 17 -5.18 13.49 17.59
N PRO A 18 -5.18 14.18 16.45
CA PRO A 18 -3.97 14.84 15.95
C PRO A 18 -3.35 15.84 16.93
N GLU A 19 -4.18 16.48 17.77
CA GLU A 19 -3.74 17.45 18.79
C GLU A 19 -3.30 16.78 20.11
N SER A 20 -3.68 15.52 20.31
CA SER A 20 -3.24 14.68 21.43
C SER A 20 -3.03 13.26 20.93
N PRO A 21 -1.90 13.01 20.23
CA PRO A 21 -1.64 11.72 19.61
C PRO A 21 -1.45 10.62 20.64
N CYS A 22 -1.74 9.39 20.23
CA CYS A 22 -1.63 8.23 21.10
C CYS A 22 -0.40 7.45 20.67
N PRO A 23 0.54 7.13 21.58
CA PRO A 23 1.74 6.38 21.22
C PRO A 23 1.50 5.02 20.60
N ASP A 24 0.38 4.39 20.93
CA ASP A 24 0.01 3.08 20.39
C ASP A 24 -1.10 3.18 19.33
N TYR A 25 -1.29 4.38 18.74
CA TYR A 25 -2.30 4.63 17.72
C TYR A 25 -2.24 3.58 16.61
N VAL A 26 -1.07 3.35 16.01
CA VAL A 26 -0.86 2.40 14.91
C VAL A 26 -1.13 0.96 15.34
N LEU A 27 -0.54 0.51 16.44
CA LEU A 27 -0.74 -0.87 16.94
C LEU A 27 -2.21 -1.14 17.26
N CYS A 28 -2.89 -0.16 17.85
CA CYS A 28 -4.31 -0.26 18.16
C CYS A 28 -5.20 -0.45 16.91
N ARG A 29 -4.76 -0.03 15.72
CA ARG A 29 -5.50 -0.26 14.47
C ARG A 29 -5.35 -1.68 13.97
N LEU A 30 -4.25 -2.33 14.30
CA LEU A 30 -3.90 -3.65 13.81
C LEU A 30 -4.27 -4.77 14.77
N GLU A 31 -4.15 -4.51 16.07
CA GLU A 31 -4.26 -5.53 17.11
C GLU A 31 -5.56 -5.39 17.92
N GLY A 32 -6.33 -4.33 17.67
CA GLY A 32 -7.58 -4.03 18.36
C GLY A 32 -7.43 -2.91 19.39
N PRO A 33 -8.53 -2.52 20.07
CA PRO A 33 -8.46 -1.45 21.05
C PRO A 33 -7.51 -1.83 22.20
N LEU A 34 -6.40 -1.09 22.32
CA LEU A 34 -5.40 -1.30 23.39
C LEU A 34 -5.73 -0.49 24.64
N CYS A 35 -6.47 0.62 24.49
CA CYS A 35 -6.83 1.51 25.58
C CYS A 35 -8.06 1.04 26.38
N HIS A 36 -8.85 0.10 25.87
CA HIS A 36 -10.03 -0.44 26.54
C HIS A 36 -10.45 -1.78 25.94
N ASP A 37 -11.14 -2.60 26.73
CA ASP A 37 -11.72 -3.87 26.29
C ASP A 37 -13.22 -3.69 25.97
N ASP A 38 -13.56 -3.51 24.68
CA ASP A 38 -14.94 -3.43 24.22
C ASP A 38 -15.16 -4.35 22.99
N PRO A 39 -16.04 -5.37 23.10
CA PRO A 39 -16.35 -6.28 22.00
C PRO A 39 -16.90 -5.58 20.74
N ARG A 40 -17.68 -4.51 20.88
CA ARG A 40 -18.23 -3.74 19.75
C ARG A 40 -17.13 -3.01 19.01
N CYS A 41 -16.14 -2.47 19.72
CA CYS A 41 -14.97 -1.83 19.09
C CYS A 41 -14.13 -2.85 18.31
N ARG A 42 -13.90 -4.04 18.87
CA ARG A 42 -13.22 -5.14 18.16
C ARG A 42 -13.97 -5.53 16.90
N GLU A 43 -15.27 -5.75 17.01
CA GLU A 43 -16.11 -6.14 15.88
C GLU A 43 -16.11 -5.08 14.78
N LYS A 44 -16.27 -3.81 15.15
CA LYS A 44 -16.26 -2.68 14.20
C LYS A 44 -14.95 -2.63 13.40
N ARG A 45 -13.80 -2.78 14.06
CA ARG A 45 -12.48 -2.80 13.42
C ARG A 45 -12.32 -4.05 12.54
N ARG A 46 -12.69 -5.23 13.05
CA ARG A 46 -12.64 -6.50 12.31
C ARG A 46 -13.45 -6.40 11.02
N ARG A 47 -14.69 -5.95 11.11
CA ARG A 47 -15.58 -5.80 9.95
C ARG A 47 -14.99 -4.84 8.92
N ARG A 48 -14.44 -3.70 9.35
CA ARG A 48 -13.79 -2.75 8.43
C ARG A 48 -12.54 -3.33 7.79
N ALA A 49 -11.68 -4.02 8.54
CA ALA A 49 -10.52 -4.70 8.00
C ALA A 49 -10.91 -5.77 6.97
N GLU A 50 -11.97 -6.51 7.25
CA GLU A 50 -12.54 -7.50 6.35
C GLU A 50 -13.12 -6.88 5.06
N GLU A 51 -13.86 -5.78 5.17
CA GLU A 51 -14.34 -4.99 4.02
C GLU A 51 -13.16 -4.47 3.18
N LEU A 52 -12.08 -4.01 3.81
CA LEU A 52 -10.88 -3.56 3.09
C LEU A 52 -10.16 -4.72 2.37
N MET A 53 -10.06 -5.90 2.98
CA MET A 53 -9.34 -7.04 2.39
C MET A 53 -10.14 -7.76 1.30
N TYR A 54 -11.45 -7.93 1.51
CA TYR A 54 -12.30 -8.78 0.67
C TYR A 54 -13.41 -8.01 -0.03
N GLY A 55 -13.53 -6.70 0.19
CA GLY A 55 -14.62 -5.89 -0.35
C GLY A 55 -15.92 -6.07 0.43
N ARG A 56 -16.86 -5.15 0.22
CA ARG A 56 -18.27 -5.35 0.61
C ARG A 56 -18.79 -6.65 -0.02
N GLY A 57 -19.65 -7.37 0.70
CA GLY A 57 -20.19 -8.66 0.25
C GLY A 57 -19.15 -9.80 0.10
N GLY A 58 -17.87 -9.55 0.39
CA GLY A 58 -16.81 -10.55 0.26
C GLY A 58 -16.24 -10.70 -1.15
N LEU A 59 -16.52 -9.76 -2.06
CA LEU A 59 -15.87 -9.67 -3.38
C LEU A 59 -15.11 -8.35 -3.55
N ARG A 60 -13.81 -8.45 -3.82
CA ARG A 60 -12.94 -7.32 -4.17
C ARG A 60 -12.30 -7.53 -5.54
N ILE A 61 -12.33 -6.48 -6.35
CA ILE A 61 -11.85 -6.46 -7.73
C ILE A 61 -10.72 -5.44 -7.80
N ASN A 62 -9.48 -5.90 -7.73
CA ASN A 62 -8.30 -5.05 -7.84
C ASN A 62 -7.97 -4.82 -9.32
N VAL A 63 -7.93 -3.56 -9.77
CA VAL A 63 -7.52 -3.21 -11.14
C VAL A 63 -6.19 -2.47 -11.10
N GLY A 64 -5.22 -2.90 -11.90
CA GLY A 64 -3.89 -2.28 -12.00
C GLY A 64 -3.97 -0.86 -12.58
N MET A 65 -3.94 0.14 -11.72
CA MET A 65 -4.12 1.57 -12.02
C MET A 65 -2.85 2.38 -11.74
N GLY A 66 -1.68 1.76 -11.95
CA GLY A 66 -0.43 2.49 -12.15
C GLY A 66 -0.35 3.08 -13.56
N SER A 67 0.59 3.99 -13.80
CA SER A 67 0.75 4.63 -15.11
C SER A 67 0.89 3.64 -16.28
N CYS A 68 1.49 2.47 -16.06
CA CYS A 68 1.59 1.40 -17.06
C CYS A 68 0.24 0.78 -17.43
N GLY A 69 -0.60 0.46 -16.44
CA GLY A 69 -1.93 -0.11 -16.67
C GLY A 69 -2.85 0.92 -17.32
N MET A 70 -2.83 2.16 -16.85
CA MET A 70 -3.62 3.24 -17.43
C MET A 70 -3.24 3.50 -18.89
N ALA A 71 -1.93 3.47 -19.23
CA ALA A 71 -1.48 3.60 -20.61
C ALA A 71 -1.92 2.42 -21.51
N ALA A 72 -2.18 1.25 -20.92
CA ALA A 72 -2.64 0.05 -21.62
C ALA A 72 -4.18 -0.09 -21.68
N GLY A 73 -4.95 0.90 -21.20
CA GLY A 73 -6.42 0.88 -21.20
C GLY A 73 -7.08 0.36 -19.92
N ALA A 74 -6.37 0.39 -18.78
CA ALA A 74 -6.96 -0.07 -17.51
C ALA A 74 -8.10 0.83 -16.99
N ARG A 75 -8.19 2.10 -17.44
CA ARG A 75 -9.29 3.01 -17.03
C ARG A 75 -10.64 2.50 -17.54
N GLU A 76 -10.67 2.08 -18.79
CA GLU A 76 -11.84 1.53 -19.45
C GLU A 76 -12.28 0.22 -18.80
N VAL A 77 -11.30 -0.63 -18.44
CA VAL A 77 -11.54 -1.88 -17.71
C VAL A 77 -12.08 -1.61 -16.30
N PHE A 78 -11.50 -0.67 -15.56
CA PHE A 78 -11.96 -0.29 -14.23
C PHE A 78 -13.42 0.18 -14.25
N GLU A 79 -13.76 1.07 -15.18
CA GLU A 79 -15.12 1.58 -15.34
C GLU A 79 -16.09 0.49 -15.84
N ALA A 80 -15.62 -0.46 -16.66
CA ALA A 80 -16.43 -1.61 -17.06
C ALA A 80 -16.78 -2.51 -15.87
N PHE A 81 -15.83 -2.81 -14.98
CA PHE A 81 -16.10 -3.55 -13.75
C PHE A 81 -17.08 -2.81 -12.84
N ARG A 82 -16.90 -1.50 -12.65
CA ARG A 82 -17.84 -0.70 -11.84
C ARG A 82 -19.26 -0.75 -12.38
N ARG A 83 -19.44 -0.48 -13.67
CA ARG A 83 -20.75 -0.57 -14.33
C ARG A 83 -21.36 -1.96 -14.21
N GLU A 84 -20.56 -3.01 -14.35
CA GLU A 84 -21.05 -4.38 -14.31
C GLU A 84 -21.45 -4.82 -12.90
N VAL A 85 -20.69 -4.42 -11.88
CA VAL A 85 -21.04 -4.60 -10.47
C VAL A 85 -22.36 -3.90 -10.15
N ASP A 86 -22.49 -2.62 -10.54
CA ASP A 86 -23.71 -1.83 -10.31
C ASP A 86 -24.91 -2.41 -11.06
N ARG A 87 -24.74 -2.78 -12.33
CA ARG A 87 -25.80 -3.37 -13.19
C ARG A 87 -26.35 -4.66 -12.62
N ARG A 88 -25.49 -5.48 -12.00
CA ARG A 88 -25.86 -6.77 -11.39
C ARG A 88 -26.31 -6.64 -9.93
N GLY A 89 -26.18 -5.46 -9.32
CA GLY A 89 -26.47 -5.26 -7.90
C GLY A 89 -25.55 -6.08 -6.98
N LEU A 90 -24.30 -6.34 -7.41
CA LEU A 90 -23.35 -7.10 -6.61
C LEU A 90 -22.86 -6.25 -5.43
N GLU A 91 -22.87 -6.83 -4.23
CA GLU A 91 -22.11 -6.27 -3.11
C GLU A 91 -20.63 -6.60 -3.36
N ALA A 92 -19.91 -5.66 -3.96
CA ALA A 92 -18.49 -5.78 -4.27
C ALA A 92 -17.80 -4.41 -4.23
N ASP A 93 -16.47 -4.44 -4.12
CA ASP A 93 -15.62 -3.24 -4.25
C ASP A 93 -14.67 -3.36 -5.44
N VAL A 94 -14.76 -2.42 -6.37
CA VAL A 94 -13.80 -2.24 -7.47
C VAL A 94 -12.75 -1.23 -7.03
N VAL A 95 -11.51 -1.69 -6.89
CA VAL A 95 -10.46 -0.93 -6.20
C VAL A 95 -9.28 -0.66 -7.13
N PRO A 96 -8.88 0.61 -7.31
CA PRO A 96 -7.69 0.94 -8.08
C PRO A 96 -6.45 0.62 -7.23
N VAL A 97 -5.66 -0.35 -7.67
CA VAL A 97 -4.38 -0.67 -7.02
C VAL A 97 -3.21 -0.14 -7.86
N GLY A 98 -2.02 -0.08 -7.27
CA GLY A 98 -0.81 0.26 -8.03
C GLY A 98 -0.42 -0.78 -9.07
N CYS A 99 0.72 -0.55 -9.75
CA CYS A 99 1.28 -1.54 -10.68
C CYS A 99 1.47 -2.91 -10.00
N MET A 100 1.00 -3.98 -10.65
CA MET A 100 1.11 -5.35 -10.13
C MET A 100 2.47 -6.02 -10.46
N GLY A 101 3.29 -5.39 -11.30
CA GLY A 101 4.66 -5.83 -11.60
C GLY A 101 4.82 -6.68 -12.87
N LEU A 102 3.73 -6.99 -13.58
CA LEU A 102 3.75 -7.73 -14.85
C LEU A 102 3.30 -6.83 -16.01
N CYS A 103 3.99 -5.71 -16.22
CA CYS A 103 3.56 -4.65 -17.14
C CYS A 103 3.30 -5.13 -18.60
N PHE A 104 3.92 -6.22 -19.03
CA PHE A 104 3.71 -6.83 -20.36
C PHE A 104 2.37 -7.57 -20.51
N LEU A 105 1.60 -7.68 -19.43
CA LEU A 105 0.30 -8.35 -19.35
C LEU A 105 -0.86 -7.39 -19.04
N GLU A 106 -0.58 -6.09 -18.96
CA GLU A 106 -1.62 -5.09 -18.69
C GLU A 106 -2.68 -5.06 -19.81
N PRO A 107 -3.94 -4.68 -19.50
CA PRO A 107 -4.48 -4.41 -18.16
C PRO A 107 -4.62 -5.67 -17.29
N LEU A 108 -4.13 -5.59 -16.05
CA LEU A 108 -4.23 -6.65 -15.05
C LEU A 108 -5.38 -6.41 -14.08
N VAL A 109 -6.12 -7.48 -13.78
CA VAL A 109 -7.20 -7.48 -12.80
C VAL A 109 -7.05 -8.69 -11.89
N GLU A 110 -7.20 -8.51 -10.59
CA GLU A 110 -7.21 -9.59 -9.61
C GLU A 110 -8.55 -9.62 -8.88
N LEU A 111 -9.25 -10.75 -8.96
CA LEU A 111 -10.44 -11.01 -8.16
C LEU A 111 -10.03 -11.67 -6.85
N VAL A 112 -10.55 -11.12 -5.75
CA VAL A 112 -10.28 -11.54 -4.38
C VAL A 112 -11.62 -11.84 -3.71
N SER A 113 -11.76 -13.06 -3.20
CA SER A 113 -12.96 -13.53 -2.51
C SER A 113 -12.59 -14.31 -1.24
N ARG A 114 -13.55 -14.47 -0.33
CA ARG A 114 -13.44 -15.43 0.78
C ARG A 114 -13.68 -16.88 0.36
N GLU A 115 -14.45 -17.05 -0.72
CA GLU A 115 -14.94 -18.35 -1.15
C GLU A 115 -14.01 -19.00 -2.17
N TYR A 116 -13.38 -18.18 -3.00
CA TYR A 116 -12.58 -18.60 -4.16
C TYR A 116 -11.13 -18.14 -4.03
N PRO A 117 -10.16 -18.85 -4.64
CA PRO A 117 -8.78 -18.40 -4.66
C PRO A 117 -8.66 -17.04 -5.35
N ARG A 118 -7.65 -16.26 -4.96
CA ARG A 118 -7.35 -15.01 -5.66
C ARG A 118 -6.85 -15.33 -7.06
N ALA A 119 -7.58 -14.82 -8.06
CA ALA A 119 -7.35 -15.11 -9.46
C ALA A 119 -6.91 -13.84 -10.20
N LEU A 120 -5.74 -13.91 -10.84
CA LEU A 120 -5.19 -12.84 -11.67
C LEU A 120 -5.57 -13.08 -13.12
N TYR A 121 -6.13 -12.06 -13.76
CA TYR A 121 -6.49 -12.01 -15.17
C TYR A 121 -5.58 -11.01 -15.89
N SER A 122 -5.15 -11.37 -17.09
CA SER A 122 -4.27 -10.55 -17.93
C SER A 122 -4.94 -10.14 -19.23
N LYS A 123 -4.43 -9.04 -19.80
CA LYS A 123 -4.91 -8.45 -21.06
C LYS A 123 -6.43 -8.32 -21.06
N VAL A 124 -6.96 -7.84 -19.94
CA VAL A 124 -8.40 -7.70 -19.76
C VAL A 124 -8.88 -6.54 -20.63
N THR A 125 -9.98 -6.76 -21.33
CA THR A 125 -10.68 -5.71 -22.10
C THR A 125 -12.06 -5.48 -21.48
N PRO A 126 -12.69 -4.31 -21.69
CA PRO A 126 -14.04 -4.03 -21.20
C PRO A 126 -15.07 -5.11 -21.55
N GLU A 127 -14.95 -5.72 -22.73
CA GLU A 127 -15.89 -6.72 -23.25
C GLU A 127 -15.77 -8.07 -22.51
N ARG A 128 -14.58 -8.38 -21.96
CA ARG A 128 -14.35 -9.62 -21.19
C ARG A 128 -14.82 -9.52 -19.74
N VAL A 129 -15.16 -8.33 -19.25
CA VAL A 129 -15.55 -8.11 -17.85
C VAL A 129 -16.75 -8.97 -17.41
N PRO A 130 -17.88 -9.02 -18.17
CA PRO A 130 -19.02 -9.86 -17.80
C PRO A 130 -18.64 -11.34 -17.71
N GLU A 131 -17.89 -11.85 -18.70
CA GLU A 131 -17.44 -13.24 -18.76
C GLU A 131 -16.54 -13.61 -17.57
N ILE A 132 -15.56 -12.74 -17.25
CA ILE A 132 -14.64 -12.95 -16.12
C ILE A 132 -15.41 -13.02 -14.80
N LEU A 133 -16.39 -12.14 -14.60
CA LEU A 133 -17.24 -12.17 -13.40
C LEU A 133 -18.11 -13.41 -13.35
N ASP A 134 -18.75 -13.80 -14.46
CA ASP A 134 -19.61 -14.99 -14.52
C ASP A 134 -18.82 -16.26 -14.18
N GLN A 135 -17.65 -16.43 -14.78
CA GLN A 135 -16.77 -17.58 -14.51
C GLN A 135 -16.34 -17.61 -13.05
N TYR A 136 -15.75 -16.52 -12.54
CA TYR A 136 -15.24 -16.47 -11.17
C TYR A 136 -16.34 -16.70 -10.13
N LEU A 137 -17.50 -16.05 -10.30
CA LEU A 137 -18.63 -16.18 -9.38
C LEU A 137 -19.32 -17.55 -9.45
N SER A 138 -19.13 -18.29 -10.54
CA SER A 138 -19.58 -19.68 -10.65
C SER A 138 -18.59 -20.70 -10.05
N GLY A 139 -17.48 -20.23 -9.47
CA GLY A 139 -16.41 -21.08 -8.95
C GLY A 139 -15.56 -21.72 -10.05
N ASP A 140 -15.39 -21.03 -11.19
CA ASP A 140 -14.52 -21.44 -12.29
C ASP A 140 -13.40 -20.41 -12.50
N VAL A 141 -12.16 -20.87 -12.37
CA VAL A 141 -10.97 -20.03 -12.55
C VAL A 141 -10.16 -20.43 -13.78
N SER A 142 -10.68 -21.29 -14.65
CA SER A 142 -9.96 -21.85 -15.81
C SER A 142 -9.38 -20.79 -16.76
N SER A 143 -9.98 -19.59 -16.82
CA SER A 143 -9.54 -18.48 -17.66
C SER A 143 -8.56 -17.52 -16.97
N ALA A 144 -8.27 -17.73 -15.69
CA ALA A 144 -7.30 -16.95 -14.96
C ALA A 144 -5.90 -17.19 -15.52
N TYR A 145 -5.08 -16.15 -15.53
CA TYR A 145 -3.68 -16.23 -15.94
C TYR A 145 -2.82 -16.91 -14.86
N ALA A 146 -3.09 -16.60 -13.59
CA ALA A 146 -2.41 -17.21 -12.45
C ALA A 146 -3.27 -17.12 -11.19
N LEU A 147 -3.07 -18.04 -10.24
CA LEU A 147 -3.67 -17.99 -8.91
C LEU A 147 -2.63 -17.62 -7.84
N ARG A 148 -3.05 -17.01 -6.74
CA ARG A 148 -2.14 -16.74 -5.61
C ARG A 148 -1.96 -17.95 -4.70
N GLU A 149 -2.99 -18.79 -4.62
CA GLU A 149 -3.01 -19.98 -3.76
C GLU A 149 -3.83 -21.11 -4.39
N ARG A 150 -3.65 -22.33 -3.86
CA ARG A 150 -4.53 -23.47 -4.10
C ARG A 150 -5.53 -23.61 -2.95
N THR A 151 -6.80 -23.76 -3.28
CA THR A 151 -7.89 -23.99 -2.32
C THR A 151 -8.46 -25.40 -2.42
N GLY A 152 -8.40 -26.02 -3.60
CA GLY A 152 -9.02 -27.32 -3.91
C GLY A 152 -10.55 -27.24 -4.01
N ARG A 153 -11.10 -26.03 -4.21
CA ARG A 153 -12.55 -25.76 -4.08
C ARG A 153 -13.21 -25.26 -5.36
N VAL A 154 -12.43 -24.97 -6.40
CA VAL A 154 -12.93 -24.36 -7.64
C VAL A 154 -12.49 -25.16 -8.87
N ARG A 155 -13.25 -25.02 -9.95
CA ARG A 155 -13.00 -25.68 -11.23
C ARG A 155 -11.84 -25.02 -11.96
N GLY A 156 -11.01 -25.83 -12.62
CA GLY A 156 -9.90 -25.36 -13.45
C GLY A 156 -8.66 -24.94 -12.67
N GLU A 157 -8.70 -25.03 -11.34
CA GLU A 157 -7.60 -24.67 -10.47
C GLU A 157 -6.31 -25.40 -10.90
N GLU A 158 -6.36 -26.72 -11.04
CA GLU A 158 -5.24 -27.57 -11.46
C GLU A 158 -4.59 -27.19 -12.80
N SER A 159 -5.34 -26.51 -13.68
CA SER A 159 -4.86 -26.11 -15.01
C SER A 159 -4.20 -24.74 -15.05
N VAL A 160 -4.42 -23.90 -14.03
CA VAL A 160 -3.88 -22.54 -13.95
C VAL A 160 -2.64 -22.56 -13.06
N PRO A 161 -1.48 -22.00 -13.46
CA PRO A 161 -0.29 -21.98 -12.60
C PRO A 161 -0.46 -21.06 -11.39
N LEU A 162 0.30 -21.30 -10.32
CA LEU A 162 0.43 -20.31 -9.25
C LEU A 162 1.31 -19.15 -9.72
N LEU A 163 0.99 -17.93 -9.28
CA LEU A 163 1.80 -16.74 -9.52
C LEU A 163 3.23 -16.95 -9.02
N SER A 164 3.41 -17.66 -7.89
CA SER A 164 4.71 -18.04 -7.34
C SER A 164 5.51 -19.04 -8.18
N GLU A 165 4.86 -19.76 -9.10
CA GLU A 165 5.50 -20.75 -9.97
C GLU A 165 5.99 -20.14 -11.29
N LEU A 166 5.45 -18.98 -11.68
CA LEU A 166 5.84 -18.30 -12.91
C LEU A 166 7.32 -17.91 -12.87
N ASP A 167 8.04 -18.13 -13.98
CA ASP A 167 9.48 -17.84 -14.08
C ASP A 167 9.83 -16.39 -13.75
N VAL A 168 8.97 -15.46 -14.18
CA VAL A 168 9.12 -14.02 -13.92
C VAL A 168 8.96 -13.67 -12.45
N TRP A 169 8.32 -14.51 -11.65
CA TRP A 169 7.95 -14.22 -10.27
C TRP A 169 8.75 -15.02 -9.23
N LYS A 170 8.99 -16.31 -9.49
CA LYS A 170 9.56 -17.27 -8.52
C LYS A 170 10.93 -16.89 -7.97
N LYS A 171 11.67 -16.03 -8.68
CA LYS A 171 13.01 -15.54 -8.29
C LYS A 171 12.99 -14.17 -7.58
N GLN A 172 11.82 -13.58 -7.39
CA GLN A 172 11.70 -12.25 -6.80
C GLN A 172 11.63 -12.31 -5.26
N VAL A 173 12.28 -11.35 -4.62
CA VAL A 173 12.06 -11.06 -3.19
C VAL A 173 11.54 -9.63 -3.06
N ARG A 174 10.22 -9.50 -2.86
CA ARG A 174 9.52 -8.22 -2.92
C ARG A 174 9.47 -7.51 -1.56
N TRP A 175 10.62 -7.14 -0.99
CA TRP A 175 10.63 -6.39 0.28
C TRP A 175 10.03 -4.99 0.16
N VAL A 176 10.49 -4.28 -0.87
CA VAL A 176 10.20 -2.87 -1.15
C VAL A 176 8.89 -2.73 -1.92
N SER A 177 8.54 -3.71 -2.75
CA SER A 177 7.33 -3.67 -3.57
C SER A 177 6.21 -4.58 -3.08
N ARG A 178 6.25 -5.09 -1.84
CA ARG A 178 5.26 -6.07 -1.31
C ARG A 178 3.80 -5.62 -1.45
N ASN A 179 3.55 -4.32 -1.31
CA ASN A 179 2.20 -3.75 -1.36
C ASN A 179 1.77 -3.37 -2.79
N CYS A 180 2.71 -3.31 -3.76
CA CYS A 180 2.39 -2.90 -5.12
C CYS A 180 1.46 -3.92 -5.79
N GLY A 181 0.30 -3.44 -6.24
CA GLY A 181 -0.76 -4.27 -6.82
C GLY A 181 -1.62 -4.99 -5.80
N VAL A 182 -1.46 -4.70 -4.50
CA VAL A 182 -2.23 -5.32 -3.41
C VAL A 182 -3.13 -4.30 -2.73
N ILE A 183 -2.58 -3.12 -2.42
CA ILE A 183 -3.31 -2.05 -1.74
C ILE A 183 -3.80 -0.98 -2.71
N ASN A 184 -4.87 -0.29 -2.32
CA ASN A 184 -5.20 1.02 -2.87
C ASN A 184 -4.15 2.05 -2.39
N PRO A 185 -3.37 2.65 -3.30
CA PRO A 185 -2.32 3.61 -2.93
C PRO A 185 -2.86 4.88 -2.26
N GLU A 186 -4.14 5.18 -2.40
CA GLU A 186 -4.80 6.36 -1.84
C GLU A 186 -5.50 6.06 -0.51
N SER A 187 -5.39 4.83 0.00
CA SER A 187 -5.99 4.38 1.26
C SER A 187 -4.92 4.18 2.35
N ILE A 188 -4.83 5.13 3.27
CA ILE A 188 -4.01 4.96 4.48
C ILE A 188 -4.49 3.77 5.34
N GLU A 189 -5.78 3.45 5.31
CA GLU A 189 -6.33 2.30 6.06
C GLU A 189 -5.72 0.98 5.55
N GLU A 190 -5.64 0.81 4.23
CA GLU A 190 -5.03 -0.38 3.64
C GLU A 190 -3.53 -0.42 3.90
N TYR A 191 -2.83 0.72 3.82
CA TYR A 191 -1.40 0.77 4.16
C TYR A 191 -1.15 0.32 5.61
N VAL A 192 -1.90 0.85 6.57
CA VAL A 192 -1.81 0.47 7.99
C VAL A 192 -2.16 -1.00 8.17
N LEU A 193 -3.26 -1.49 7.57
CA LEU A 193 -3.69 -2.88 7.66
C LEU A 193 -2.62 -3.87 7.17
N HIS A 194 -1.82 -3.46 6.19
CA HIS A 194 -0.67 -4.23 5.68
C HIS A 194 0.64 -3.98 6.47
N GLY A 195 0.53 -3.52 7.72
CA GLY A 195 1.63 -3.32 8.65
C GLY A 195 2.37 -1.99 8.48
N GLY A 196 1.83 -1.06 7.69
CA GLY A 196 2.35 0.29 7.55
C GLY A 196 2.40 1.04 8.89
N TYR A 197 3.38 1.94 9.02
CA TYR A 197 3.67 2.73 10.22
C TYR A 197 4.12 1.94 11.46
N ARG A 198 4.22 0.60 11.41
CA ARG A 198 4.87 -0.18 12.48
C ARG A 198 6.35 0.16 12.63
N GLY A 199 7.03 0.44 11.51
CA GLY A 199 8.43 0.87 11.51
C GLY A 199 8.59 2.21 12.21
N LEU A 200 7.70 3.15 11.92
CA LEU A 200 7.65 4.44 12.60
C LEU A 200 7.39 4.31 14.10
N HIS A 201 6.37 3.54 14.49
CA HIS A 201 6.04 3.28 15.90
C HIS A 201 7.24 2.75 16.69
N ARG A 202 8.00 1.81 16.10
CA ARG A 202 9.24 1.30 16.71
C ARG A 202 10.34 2.35 16.74
N ALA A 203 10.56 3.07 15.63
CA ALA A 203 11.65 4.05 15.52
C ALA A 203 11.54 5.16 16.57
N LEU A 204 10.32 5.66 16.84
CA LEU A 204 10.10 6.73 17.84
C LEU A 204 10.31 6.27 19.29
N ARG A 205 10.37 4.96 19.55
CA ARG A 205 10.72 4.38 20.86
C ARG A 205 12.21 4.11 21.01
N MET A 206 12.99 4.41 19.99
CA MET A 206 14.44 4.26 19.97
C MET A 206 15.07 5.64 19.98
N ARG A 207 16.27 5.78 20.54
CA ARG A 207 17.06 7.00 20.32
C ARG A 207 17.42 7.10 18.83
N PRO A 208 17.53 8.31 18.26
CA PRO A 208 17.90 8.50 16.86
C PRO A 208 19.17 7.74 16.43
N GLU A 209 20.16 7.65 17.33
CA GLU A 209 21.42 6.93 17.10
C GLU A 209 21.22 5.41 17.00
N GLU A 210 20.24 4.86 17.73
CA GLU A 210 19.89 3.44 17.64
C GLU A 210 19.19 3.12 16.32
N VAL A 211 18.37 4.04 15.81
CA VAL A 211 17.77 3.92 14.47
C VAL A 211 18.86 3.89 13.39
N ILE A 212 19.87 4.76 13.50
CA ILE A 212 21.03 4.76 12.59
C ILE A 212 21.80 3.44 12.66
N GLU A 213 22.00 2.88 13.85
CA GLU A 213 22.68 1.60 14.03
C GLU A 213 21.88 0.42 13.43
N GLU A 214 20.54 0.42 13.52
CA GLU A 214 19.72 -0.58 12.83
C GLU A 214 19.90 -0.51 11.31
N VAL A 215 19.94 0.70 10.73
CA VAL A 215 20.19 0.89 9.28
C VAL A 215 21.60 0.44 8.90
N LYS A 216 22.57 0.60 9.80
CA LYS A 216 23.94 0.09 9.63
C LYS A 216 23.98 -1.44 9.62
N ARG A 217 23.33 -2.09 10.60
CA ARG A 217 23.21 -3.56 10.67
C ARG A 217 22.51 -4.14 9.44
N ALA A 218 21.51 -3.44 8.91
CA ALA A 218 20.82 -3.83 7.68
C ALA A 218 21.70 -3.71 6.41
N GLY A 219 22.86 -3.06 6.49
CA GLY A 219 23.77 -2.89 5.35
C GLY A 219 23.19 -2.05 4.21
N LEU A 220 22.24 -1.14 4.51
CA LEU A 220 21.54 -0.38 3.47
C LEU A 220 22.48 0.60 2.76
N ARG A 221 22.57 0.47 1.44
CA ARG A 221 23.31 1.37 0.55
C ARG A 221 22.35 2.25 -0.26
N GLY A 222 22.80 3.43 -0.64
CA GLY A 222 22.05 4.36 -1.48
C GLY A 222 21.65 3.71 -2.81
N ARG A 223 20.36 3.74 -3.12
CA ARG A 223 19.78 3.07 -4.30
C ARG A 223 19.70 3.93 -5.55
N GLY A 224 20.15 5.19 -5.49
CA GLY A 224 20.25 6.10 -6.64
C GLY A 224 21.56 5.97 -7.43
N GLY A 225 22.21 4.80 -7.43
CA GLY A 225 23.44 4.54 -8.20
C GLY A 225 24.73 4.54 -7.38
N ALA A 226 25.03 5.62 -6.64
CA ALA A 226 26.33 5.79 -5.96
C ALA A 226 26.65 4.74 -4.87
N GLY A 227 25.64 4.06 -4.33
CA GLY A 227 25.85 2.97 -3.37
C GLY A 227 26.51 3.41 -2.06
N PHE A 228 26.46 4.69 -1.69
CA PHE A 228 27.03 5.17 -0.42
C PHE A 228 26.28 4.57 0.79
N PRO A 229 26.95 4.16 1.88
CA PRO A 229 26.27 3.62 3.05
C PRO A 229 25.28 4.61 3.65
N THR A 230 24.01 4.23 3.72
CA THR A 230 22.91 5.14 4.12
C THR A 230 23.07 5.59 5.56
N TRP A 231 23.41 4.65 6.45
CA TRP A 231 23.66 4.92 7.87
C TRP A 231 24.77 5.94 8.09
N LEU A 232 25.83 5.90 7.27
CA LEU A 232 26.98 6.80 7.41
C LEU A 232 26.57 8.23 7.01
N LYS A 233 25.79 8.36 5.93
CA LYS A 233 25.23 9.65 5.52
C LYS A 233 24.33 10.23 6.61
N TRP A 234 23.51 9.40 7.25
CA TRP A 234 22.64 9.82 8.35
C TRP A 234 23.44 10.21 9.59
N LYS A 235 24.46 9.42 9.97
CA LYS A 235 25.36 9.73 11.08
C LYS A 235 26.06 11.07 10.90
N ILE A 236 26.66 11.31 9.74
CA ILE A 236 27.33 12.58 9.43
C ILE A 236 26.34 13.75 9.61
N CYS A 237 25.14 13.65 9.05
CA CYS A 237 24.11 14.69 9.18
C CYS A 237 23.64 14.89 10.63
N ARG A 238 23.48 13.81 11.39
CA ARG A 238 23.09 13.86 12.80
C ARG A 238 24.15 14.56 13.65
N GLU A 239 25.43 14.28 13.40
CA GLU A 239 26.57 14.82 14.15
C GLU A 239 26.86 16.30 13.85
N GLN A 240 26.32 16.86 12.76
CA GLN A 240 26.44 18.31 12.51
C GLN A 240 25.54 19.10 13.46
N GLU A 241 26.10 20.11 14.12
CA GLU A 241 25.35 21.07 14.93
C GLU A 241 24.68 22.10 14.00
N SER A 242 23.34 22.13 14.05
CA SER A 242 22.54 23.10 13.30
C SER A 242 21.13 23.13 13.88
N ASP A 243 20.57 24.34 14.04
CA ASP A 243 19.18 24.55 14.46
C ASP A 243 18.18 23.99 13.43
N VAL A 244 18.60 23.90 12.17
CA VAL A 244 17.75 23.47 11.06
C VAL A 244 18.43 22.36 10.26
N LYS A 245 17.72 21.25 10.11
CA LYS A 245 18.08 20.12 9.24
C LYS A 245 16.91 19.73 8.36
N TYR A 246 17.23 19.23 7.17
CA TYR A 246 16.26 18.83 6.16
C TYR A 246 16.44 17.37 5.76
N PHE A 247 15.33 16.69 5.43
CA PHE A 247 15.34 15.36 4.83
C PHE A 247 14.74 15.40 3.44
N VAL A 248 15.56 15.20 2.40
CA VAL A 248 15.13 15.33 1.01
C VAL A 248 15.05 13.96 0.35
N CYS A 249 13.88 13.63 -0.20
CA CYS A 249 13.69 12.48 -1.08
C CYS A 249 13.82 12.94 -2.54
N ASN A 250 14.79 12.37 -3.25
CA ASN A 250 14.95 12.58 -4.67
C ASN A 250 14.06 11.60 -5.45
N GLY A 251 12.93 12.09 -5.93
CA GLY A 251 11.97 11.37 -6.79
C GLY A 251 12.09 11.72 -8.28
N ASP A 252 13.20 12.33 -8.72
CA ASP A 252 13.42 12.75 -10.11
C ASP A 252 13.38 11.55 -11.07
N GLU A 253 14.23 10.53 -10.82
CA GLU A 253 14.39 9.30 -11.62
C GLU A 253 14.33 9.61 -13.13
N GLY A 254 15.42 10.25 -13.60
CA GLY A 254 15.58 10.71 -14.98
C GLY A 254 16.20 9.73 -15.95
N ASP A 255 16.75 8.62 -15.46
CA ASP A 255 17.48 7.66 -16.28
C ASP A 255 16.52 6.87 -17.21
N PRO A 256 16.81 6.76 -18.52
CA PRO A 256 16.01 5.95 -19.42
C PRO A 256 15.87 4.50 -18.93
N GLY A 257 14.64 3.99 -18.92
CA GLY A 257 14.33 2.64 -18.43
C GLY A 257 14.18 2.51 -16.91
N ALA A 258 14.49 3.55 -16.12
CA ALA A 258 14.21 3.57 -14.69
C ALA A 258 12.75 4.01 -14.43
N PHE A 259 12.00 3.17 -13.71
CA PHE A 259 10.62 3.47 -13.31
C PHE A 259 10.27 2.91 -11.92
N MET A 260 11.25 2.46 -11.16
CA MET A 260 11.08 1.85 -9.84
C MET A 260 10.56 2.84 -8.80
N ASN A 261 11.04 4.09 -8.82
CA ASN A 261 10.59 5.14 -7.92
C ASN A 261 9.15 5.54 -8.25
N ARG A 262 8.87 5.76 -9.55
CA ARG A 262 7.52 6.03 -10.04
C ARG A 262 6.56 4.91 -9.65
N MET A 263 6.90 3.67 -10.00
CA MET A 263 6.06 2.48 -9.72
C MET A 263 5.78 2.35 -8.23
N LEU A 264 6.78 2.57 -7.38
CA LEU A 264 6.60 2.49 -5.94
C LEU A 264 5.73 3.63 -5.41
N ALA A 265 6.01 4.87 -5.78
CA ALA A 265 5.28 6.03 -5.25
C ALA A 265 3.82 6.06 -5.72
N GLU A 266 3.57 5.63 -6.95
CA GLU A 266 2.20 5.46 -7.45
C GLU A 266 1.46 4.31 -6.76
N ALA A 267 2.17 3.29 -6.24
CA ALA A 267 1.54 2.08 -5.71
C ALA A 267 1.49 2.01 -4.18
N ASP A 268 2.40 2.69 -3.49
CA ASP A 268 2.58 2.64 -2.04
C ASP A 268 3.25 3.93 -1.52
N PRO A 269 2.60 5.10 -1.69
CA PRO A 269 3.18 6.41 -1.35
C PRO A 269 3.46 6.56 0.15
N HIS A 270 2.60 6.01 1.00
CA HIS A 270 2.79 6.04 2.45
C HIS A 270 4.07 5.35 2.90
N ARG A 271 4.57 4.34 2.17
CA ARG A 271 5.84 3.69 2.50
C ARG A 271 7.05 4.58 2.28
N ILE A 272 7.01 5.44 1.27
CA ILE A 272 8.04 6.45 1.04
C ILE A 272 7.97 7.47 2.17
N LEU A 273 6.77 7.95 2.49
CA LEU A 273 6.56 8.93 3.55
C LEU A 273 7.00 8.39 4.92
N GLU A 274 6.64 7.16 5.28
CA GLU A 274 7.07 6.51 6.52
C GLU A 274 8.60 6.45 6.61
N GLY A 275 9.27 6.03 5.53
CA GLY A 275 10.73 5.98 5.48
C GLY A 275 11.37 7.36 5.65
N MET A 276 10.74 8.41 5.10
CA MET A 276 11.20 9.79 5.29
C MET A 276 11.01 10.27 6.73
N ILE A 277 9.89 9.96 7.38
CA ILE A 277 9.65 10.36 8.78
C ILE A 277 10.68 9.69 9.68
N ILE A 278 10.92 8.38 9.51
CA ILE A 278 11.94 7.63 10.27
C ILE A 278 13.33 8.24 10.04
N GLY A 279 13.69 8.52 8.78
CA GLY A 279 14.97 9.11 8.44
C GLY A 279 15.12 10.53 9.00
N ALA A 280 14.07 11.34 8.95
CA ALA A 280 14.05 12.69 9.50
C ALA A 280 14.23 12.67 11.03
N TYR A 281 13.51 11.78 11.72
CA TYR A 281 13.69 11.53 13.15
C TYR A 281 15.15 11.16 13.47
N ALA A 282 15.72 10.20 12.73
CA ALA A 282 17.08 9.71 12.95
C ALA A 282 18.15 10.81 12.80
N VAL A 283 18.00 11.72 11.82
CA VAL A 283 18.98 12.81 11.60
C VAL A 283 18.69 14.08 12.40
N GLY A 284 17.51 14.18 13.03
CA GLY A 284 17.04 15.39 13.71
C GLY A 284 16.50 16.47 12.75
N ALA A 285 15.97 16.08 11.60
CA ALA A 285 15.31 17.00 10.66
C ALA A 285 13.84 17.18 11.04
N ARG A 286 13.37 18.43 11.02
CA ARG A 286 11.96 18.80 11.26
C ARG A 286 11.19 19.13 9.98
N LYS A 287 11.90 19.24 8.86
CA LYS A 287 11.33 19.55 7.54
C LYS A 287 11.83 18.54 6.52
N GLY A 288 10.94 18.10 5.65
CA GLY A 288 11.27 17.20 4.55
C GLY A 288 10.64 17.66 3.24
N TYR A 289 11.29 17.30 2.14
CA TYR A 289 10.84 17.61 0.79
C TYR A 289 10.90 16.37 -0.08
N ILE A 290 9.89 16.17 -0.92
CA ILE A 290 9.91 15.18 -1.99
C ILE A 290 10.02 15.95 -3.29
N PHE A 291 11.16 15.82 -3.97
CA PHE A 291 11.32 16.39 -5.29
C PHE A 291 10.76 15.42 -6.32
N VAL A 292 9.67 15.80 -7.00
CA VAL A 292 9.04 15.01 -8.06
C VAL A 292 9.16 15.77 -9.37
N ARG A 293 9.54 15.08 -10.44
CA ARG A 293 9.62 15.67 -11.78
C ARG A 293 8.22 15.92 -12.36
N ALA A 294 8.08 16.96 -13.18
CA ALA A 294 6.79 17.40 -13.73
C ALA A 294 6.08 16.32 -14.60
N GLU A 295 6.83 15.41 -15.22
CA GLU A 295 6.35 14.35 -16.10
C GLU A 295 5.72 13.17 -15.33
N LYS A 296 5.65 13.25 -13.99
CA LYS A 296 5.09 12.21 -13.11
C LYS A 296 3.92 12.75 -12.26
N PRO A 297 2.83 13.27 -12.88
CA PRO A 297 1.74 13.92 -12.15
C PRO A 297 1.03 12.97 -11.18
N LEU A 298 0.75 11.73 -11.58
CA LEU A 298 0.09 10.74 -10.70
C LEU A 298 0.90 10.44 -9.43
N MET A 299 2.23 10.38 -9.57
CA MET A 299 3.13 10.19 -8.43
C MET A 299 3.04 11.39 -7.48
N ALA A 300 3.05 12.62 -8.00
CA ALA A 300 2.92 13.83 -7.20
C ALA A 300 1.58 13.86 -6.45
N GLU A 301 0.46 13.64 -7.14
CA GLU A 301 -0.89 13.62 -6.58
C GLU A 301 -1.01 12.60 -5.43
N ARG A 302 -0.55 11.36 -5.64
CA ARG A 302 -0.63 10.29 -4.63
C ARG A 302 0.28 10.55 -3.43
N LEU A 303 1.44 11.14 -3.63
CA LEU A 303 2.34 11.53 -2.54
C LEU A 303 1.76 12.70 -1.73
N GLU A 304 1.17 13.69 -2.40
CA GLU A 304 0.51 14.81 -1.74
C GLU A 304 -0.66 14.34 -0.89
N LYS A 305 -1.53 13.47 -1.44
CA LYS A 305 -2.60 12.83 -0.68
C LYS A 305 -2.06 12.05 0.54
N ALA A 306 -0.99 11.27 0.37
CA ALA A 306 -0.40 10.53 1.49
C ALA A 306 0.12 11.45 2.60
N VAL A 307 0.66 12.62 2.25
CA VAL A 307 1.07 13.67 3.20
C VAL A 307 -0.14 14.26 3.93
N GLU A 308 -1.22 14.57 3.21
CA GLU A 308 -2.47 15.05 3.78
C GLU A 308 -3.09 14.05 4.75
N ASP A 309 -3.21 12.79 4.34
CA ASP A 309 -3.73 11.70 5.17
C ASP A 309 -2.88 11.51 6.43
N ALA A 310 -1.55 11.51 6.31
CA ALA A 310 -0.67 11.36 7.46
C ALA A 310 -0.84 12.52 8.45
N ARG A 311 -0.98 13.76 7.97
CA ARG A 311 -1.27 14.92 8.83
C ARG A 311 -2.62 14.80 9.51
N LYS A 312 -3.66 14.46 8.75
CA LYS A 312 -5.03 14.29 9.25
C LYS A 312 -5.11 13.32 10.44
N TYR A 313 -4.27 12.29 10.46
CA TYR A 313 -4.27 11.26 11.51
C TYR A 313 -3.11 11.37 12.50
N GLY A 314 -2.39 12.50 12.55
CA GLY A 314 -1.30 12.71 13.51
C GLY A 314 -0.08 11.80 13.30
N LEU A 315 0.11 11.28 12.08
CA LEU A 315 1.25 10.47 11.66
C LEU A 315 2.34 11.33 10.98
N LEU A 316 2.07 12.61 10.76
CA LEU A 316 3.00 13.63 10.30
C LEU A 316 2.59 14.98 10.91
N GLY A 317 3.55 15.75 11.40
CA GLY A 317 3.27 17.03 12.05
C GLY A 317 4.05 17.17 13.35
N GLU A 318 3.42 17.82 14.33
CA GLU A 318 3.95 17.92 15.69
C GLU A 318 3.54 16.70 16.51
N ASP A 319 4.35 16.35 17.51
CA ASP A 319 4.04 15.31 18.50
C ASP A 319 3.62 13.96 17.90
N ILE A 320 4.30 13.53 16.82
CA ILE A 320 3.93 12.33 16.05
C ILE A 320 3.93 11.11 16.98
N LEU A 321 2.74 10.54 17.23
CA LEU A 321 2.55 9.43 18.18
C LEU A 321 2.93 9.77 19.63
N GLY A 322 2.79 11.03 20.06
CA GLY A 322 3.04 11.48 21.45
C GLY A 322 4.49 11.31 21.90
#